data_AF-A0A7S0V265-F1
#
_entry.id   AF-A0A7S0V265-F1
#
_cell.length_a   1.000
_cell.length_b   1.000
_cell.length_c   1.000
_cell.angle_alpha   90.00
_cell.angle_beta   90.00
_cell.angle_gamma   90.00
#
_symmetry.space_group_name_H-M   'P 1'
#
loop_
_entity.id
_entity.type
_entity.pdbx_description
1 polymer ?
#
loop_
_entity_poly.entity_id
_entity_poly.type
_entity_poly.pdbx_seq_one_letter_code
_entity_poly.pdbx_strand_id
1 'polypeptide(L)'
;REEKEKERVKESGRNVEREKYSKEKSLKGSSQSDSIHGSNNRYRDSVKSTWLMSHIRVKVVDRKVCEGRLYLKKGRVLDVHPGRTADVFIEDTAKVVRLHEDMLETVVPKQAGASVMIVSGPRRGERARVLECRTADGVAAVQVVSDFAIVPMVLDDLAEFVGAALDSDDE
;
A
#
# COMPACT_ATOMS: atom_id res chain seq x y z
N ARG A 1 -14.22 63.00 -6.13
CA ARG A 1 -13.59 64.32 -5.95
C ARG A 1 -12.42 64.13 -5.01
N GLU A 2 -11.16 64.14 -5.41
CA GLU A 2 -10.45 64.10 -6.71
C GLU A 2 -9.05 63.51 -6.33
N GLU A 3 -8.42 62.62 -7.10
CA GLU A 3 -7.46 63.01 -8.17
C GLU A 3 -6.51 64.15 -7.70
N LYS A 4 -5.17 64.00 -7.55
CA LYS A 4 -4.10 63.73 -8.54
C LYS A 4 -2.74 64.12 -7.86
N GLU A 5 -1.50 63.92 -8.34
CA GLU A 5 -0.84 63.07 -9.38
C GLU A 5 0.68 63.43 -9.45
N LYS A 6 1.56 62.47 -9.79
CA LYS A 6 2.96 62.65 -10.31
C LYS A 6 4.04 63.29 -9.41
N GLU A 7 5.35 63.22 -9.68
CA GLU A 7 6.29 62.23 -10.31
C GLU A 7 7.70 62.88 -10.26
N ARG A 8 8.79 62.11 -10.06
CA ARG A 8 9.90 62.01 -11.04
C ARG A 8 11.11 61.18 -10.57
N VAL A 9 11.69 60.50 -11.56
CA VAL A 9 12.78 59.51 -11.49
C VAL A 9 14.15 60.17 -11.73
N LYS A 10 15.24 59.60 -11.17
CA LYS A 10 16.50 59.36 -11.91
C LYS A 10 17.43 58.35 -11.24
N GLU A 11 18.33 57.81 -12.06
CA GLU A 11 18.90 56.45 -12.02
C GLU A 11 20.44 56.50 -12.09
N SER A 12 21.11 55.58 -11.38
CA SER A 12 22.53 55.18 -11.53
C SER A 12 22.90 54.29 -10.32
N GLY A 13 23.40 53.05 -10.41
CA GLY A 13 23.89 52.29 -11.55
C GLY A 13 25.32 51.77 -11.29
N ARG A 14 25.48 50.49 -10.92
CA ARG A 14 26.71 49.69 -11.09
C ARG A 14 26.49 48.21 -10.77
N ASN A 15 27.03 47.36 -11.64
CA ASN A 15 26.89 45.90 -11.66
C ASN A 15 28.25 45.34 -12.10
N VAL A 16 28.89 44.46 -11.31
CA VAL A 16 30.09 43.72 -11.73
C VAL A 16 30.12 42.33 -11.07
N GLU A 17 30.37 41.32 -11.89
CA GLU A 17 30.54 39.90 -11.56
C GLU A 17 31.72 39.60 -10.61
N ARG A 18 31.76 38.38 -10.05
CA ARG A 18 32.86 37.41 -10.32
C ARG A 18 32.57 36.00 -9.79
N GLU A 19 32.44 35.04 -10.69
CA GLU A 19 32.61 33.61 -10.43
C GLU A 19 34.11 33.20 -10.32
N LYS A 20 34.43 32.06 -9.66
CA LYS A 20 35.12 30.85 -10.22
C LYS A 20 35.92 30.01 -9.18
N TYR A 21 36.20 28.76 -9.58
CA TYR A 21 36.98 27.69 -8.92
C TYR A 21 36.25 26.97 -7.77
N SER A 22 35.81 25.71 -7.82
CA SER A 22 36.12 24.50 -8.63
C SER A 22 37.46 23.79 -8.33
N LYS A 23 37.40 22.56 -7.77
CA LYS A 23 37.74 21.28 -8.46
C LYS A 23 37.91 20.05 -7.52
N GLU A 24 36.92 19.15 -7.55
CA GLU A 24 37.04 17.68 -7.78
C GLU A 24 38.00 16.77 -6.97
N LYS A 25 37.46 15.69 -6.37
CA LYS A 25 38.12 14.37 -6.38
C LYS A 25 37.14 13.20 -6.21
N SER A 26 37.22 12.23 -7.12
CA SER A 26 36.37 11.03 -7.22
C SER A 26 36.95 9.82 -6.49
N LEU A 27 36.11 8.86 -6.05
CA LEU A 27 36.34 7.39 -6.01
C LEU A 27 34.99 6.73 -5.61
N LYS A 28 34.20 6.18 -6.55
CA LYS A 28 34.20 4.78 -7.04
C LYS A 28 33.74 3.73 -6.00
N GLY A 29 32.50 3.24 -6.14
CA GLY A 29 31.94 2.06 -5.49
C GLY A 29 30.85 1.47 -6.38
N SER A 30 30.97 0.20 -6.77
CA SER A 30 30.16 -0.44 -7.81
C SER A 30 29.50 -1.71 -7.29
N SER A 31 28.20 -1.87 -7.55
CA SER A 31 27.55 -3.17 -7.66
C SER A 31 26.54 -3.13 -8.80
N GLN A 32 26.82 -3.87 -9.87
CA GLN A 32 25.83 -4.25 -10.88
C GLN A 32 25.08 -5.49 -10.39
N SER A 33 23.78 -5.57 -10.68
CA SER A 33 23.12 -6.84 -11.04
C SER A 33 21.90 -6.55 -11.93
N ASP A 34 22.19 -6.42 -13.21
CA ASP A 34 21.40 -6.71 -14.41
C ASP A 34 19.87 -6.49 -14.45
N SER A 35 19.51 -5.59 -15.36
CA SER A 35 18.20 -5.46 -16.01
C SER A 35 17.92 -6.57 -17.04
N ILE A 36 16.65 -6.97 -17.22
CA ILE A 36 16.11 -7.37 -18.54
C ILE A 36 14.68 -6.82 -18.76
N HIS A 37 14.59 -5.90 -19.73
CA HIS A 37 13.51 -5.65 -20.71
C HIS A 37 12.03 -5.46 -20.28
N GLY A 38 11.46 -4.31 -20.65
CA GLY A 38 10.01 -4.05 -20.55
C GLY A 38 9.53 -2.64 -20.94
N SER A 39 10.00 -2.10 -22.07
CA SER A 39 9.79 -0.69 -22.48
C SER A 39 8.31 -0.28 -22.65
N ASN A 40 7.74 0.50 -21.71
CA ASN A 40 6.65 1.43 -22.04
C ASN A 40 6.58 2.63 -21.06
N ASN A 41 7.36 3.68 -21.35
CA ASN A 41 7.35 4.96 -20.62
C ASN A 41 6.08 5.81 -20.93
N ARG A 42 4.89 5.19 -20.83
CA ARG A 42 3.56 5.78 -21.00
C ARG A 42 2.55 5.32 -19.94
N TYR A 43 3.00 4.54 -18.95
CA TYR A 43 2.20 4.05 -17.83
C TYR A 43 2.64 4.66 -16.48
N ARG A 44 3.10 5.92 -16.54
CA ARG A 44 3.49 6.73 -15.36
C ARG A 44 2.39 7.69 -14.90
N ASP A 45 1.17 7.57 -15.43
CA ASP A 45 -0.01 7.86 -14.61
C ASP A 45 0.11 7.01 -13.36
N SER A 46 -0.03 7.62 -12.19
CA SER A 46 0.24 6.98 -10.90
C SER A 46 -0.79 5.89 -10.62
N VAL A 47 -0.50 4.68 -11.10
CA VAL A 47 -1.24 3.47 -10.73
C VAL A 47 -1.08 3.32 -9.22
N LYS A 48 -2.11 3.71 -8.46
CA LYS A 48 -2.22 3.35 -7.05
C LYS A 48 -2.03 1.84 -6.97
N SER A 49 -0.99 1.41 -6.26
CA SER A 49 -0.77 -0.01 -6.01
C SER A 49 -2.01 -0.56 -5.32
N THR A 50 -2.52 -1.71 -5.80
CA THR A 50 -3.64 -2.36 -5.15
C THR A 50 -3.26 -2.78 -3.74
N TRP A 51 -4.24 -2.83 -2.83
CA TRP A 51 -4.05 -3.45 -1.51
C TRP A 51 -4.27 -4.97 -1.55
N LEU A 52 -4.88 -5.52 -2.61
CA LEU A 52 -5.13 -6.96 -2.76
C LEU A 52 -3.84 -7.78 -2.70
N MET A 53 -3.89 -8.91 -2.01
CA MET A 53 -2.82 -9.92 -1.89
C MET A 53 -3.45 -11.30 -1.84
N SER A 54 -2.78 -12.33 -2.36
CA SER A 54 -3.25 -13.71 -2.22
C SER A 54 -3.21 -14.18 -0.77
N HIS A 55 -4.09 -15.12 -0.43
CA HIS A 55 -4.21 -15.74 0.89
C HIS A 55 -4.60 -14.79 2.05
N ILE A 56 -5.19 -13.63 1.75
CA ILE A 56 -5.87 -12.80 2.75
C ILE A 56 -7.38 -13.07 2.79
N ARG A 57 -8.02 -12.89 3.95
CA ARG A 57 -9.48 -12.87 4.06
C ARG A 57 -10.03 -11.45 3.84
N VAL A 58 -11.10 -11.38 3.05
CA VAL A 58 -11.83 -10.16 2.69
C VAL A 58 -13.33 -10.32 2.94
N LYS A 59 -14.06 -9.21 2.97
CA LYS A 59 -15.52 -9.12 3.07
C LYS A 59 -16.06 -8.35 1.88
N VAL A 60 -17.09 -8.85 1.21
CA VAL A 60 -17.74 -8.13 0.11
C VAL A 60 -18.61 -7.00 0.67
N VAL A 61 -18.42 -5.77 0.16
CA VAL A 61 -19.14 -4.57 0.60
C VAL A 61 -19.96 -3.88 -0.49
N ASP A 62 -19.78 -4.22 -1.77
CA ASP A 62 -20.69 -3.74 -2.82
C ASP A 62 -21.97 -4.59 -2.89
N ARG A 63 -23.12 -3.93 -2.71
CA ARG A 63 -24.48 -4.51 -2.80
C ARG A 63 -24.89 -4.89 -4.22
N LYS A 64 -24.17 -4.45 -5.26
CA LYS A 64 -24.44 -4.81 -6.66
C LYS A 64 -23.87 -6.18 -7.03
N VAL A 65 -22.86 -6.66 -6.29
CA VAL A 65 -22.20 -7.95 -6.55
C VAL A 65 -23.21 -9.09 -6.46
N CYS A 66 -23.39 -9.80 -7.58
CA CYS A 66 -24.32 -10.91 -7.75
C CYS A 66 -25.75 -10.60 -7.25
N GLU A 67 -26.27 -9.40 -7.56
CA GLU A 67 -27.59 -8.91 -7.10
C GLU A 67 -27.70 -8.83 -5.57
N GLY A 68 -26.59 -8.52 -4.89
CA GLY A 68 -26.52 -8.36 -3.44
C GLY A 68 -26.43 -9.68 -2.66
N ARG A 69 -26.53 -10.84 -3.32
CA ARG A 69 -26.45 -12.17 -2.68
C ARG A 69 -25.14 -12.43 -1.93
N LEU A 70 -24.07 -11.71 -2.29
CA LEU A 70 -22.75 -11.82 -1.65
C LEU A 70 -22.44 -10.67 -0.68
N TYR A 71 -23.33 -9.70 -0.50
CA TYR A 71 -23.08 -8.57 0.41
C TYR A 71 -22.84 -9.05 1.85
N LEU A 72 -21.77 -8.52 2.48
CA LEU A 72 -21.23 -8.92 3.78
C LEU A 72 -20.74 -10.36 3.90
N LYS A 73 -20.71 -11.14 2.81
CA LYS A 73 -20.10 -12.48 2.82
C LYS A 73 -18.58 -12.36 2.86
N LYS A 74 -17.94 -13.26 3.62
CA LYS A 74 -16.49 -13.36 3.71
C LYS A 74 -15.97 -14.31 2.62
N GLY A 75 -14.74 -14.03 2.19
CA GLY A 75 -14.04 -14.83 1.20
C GLY A 75 -12.54 -14.74 1.35
N ARG A 76 -11.84 -15.66 0.70
CA ARG A 76 -10.37 -15.73 0.68
C ARG A 76 -9.88 -15.38 -0.71
N VAL A 77 -8.91 -14.47 -0.81
CA VAL A 77 -8.28 -14.15 -2.09
C VAL A 77 -7.41 -15.33 -2.53
N LEU A 78 -7.67 -15.86 -3.72
CA LEU A 78 -6.88 -16.94 -4.33
C LEU A 78 -5.74 -16.36 -5.17
N ASP A 79 -6.07 -15.43 -6.07
CA ASP A 79 -5.14 -14.84 -7.03
C ASP A 79 -5.51 -13.37 -7.30
N VAL A 80 -4.53 -12.56 -7.68
CA VAL A 80 -4.66 -11.10 -7.92
C VAL A 80 -4.24 -10.76 -9.34
N HIS A 81 -5.16 -10.16 -10.08
CA HIS A 81 -5.04 -9.82 -11.50
C HIS A 81 -4.68 -8.35 -11.71
N PRO A 82 -4.08 -8.00 -12.88
CA PRO A 82 -3.95 -6.61 -13.31
C PRO A 82 -5.28 -5.84 -13.25
N GLY A 83 -5.21 -4.53 -13.03
CA GLY A 83 -6.41 -3.71 -12.86
C GLY A 83 -7.11 -3.89 -11.52
N ARG A 84 -6.38 -4.33 -10.48
CA ARG A 84 -6.84 -4.38 -9.08
C ARG A 84 -8.09 -5.25 -8.88
N THR A 85 -8.14 -6.37 -9.60
CA THR A 85 -9.18 -7.39 -9.43
C THR A 85 -8.57 -8.65 -8.85
N ALA A 86 -9.37 -9.46 -8.16
CA ALA A 86 -8.93 -10.71 -7.57
C ALA A 86 -10.01 -11.79 -7.71
N ASP A 87 -9.58 -13.04 -7.80
CA ASP A 87 -10.46 -14.20 -7.71
C ASP A 87 -10.65 -14.57 -6.24
N VAL A 88 -11.87 -14.38 -5.73
CA VAL A 88 -12.21 -14.56 -4.32
C VAL A 88 -13.07 -15.81 -4.15
N PHE A 89 -12.60 -16.76 -3.33
CA PHE A 89 -13.39 -17.90 -2.87
C PHE A 89 -14.31 -17.46 -1.72
N ILE A 90 -15.62 -17.40 -1.97
CA ILE A 90 -16.64 -17.08 -0.97
C ILE A 90 -16.88 -18.29 -0.07
N GLU A 91 -16.68 -18.13 1.24
CA GLU A 91 -16.70 -19.22 2.21
C GLU A 91 -18.11 -19.84 2.35
N ASP A 92 -19.15 -19.02 2.52
CA ASP A 92 -20.54 -19.46 2.68
C ASP A 92 -21.12 -20.23 1.49
N THR A 93 -20.63 -19.98 0.26
CA THR A 93 -21.24 -20.52 -0.97
C THR A 93 -20.33 -21.46 -1.75
N ALA A 94 -19.07 -21.61 -1.31
CA ALA A 94 -18.00 -22.34 -2.01
C ALA A 94 -17.83 -21.94 -3.49
N LYS A 95 -18.09 -20.67 -3.84
CA LYS A 95 -17.95 -20.14 -5.21
C LYS A 95 -16.75 -19.22 -5.33
N VAL A 96 -16.07 -19.29 -6.47
CA VAL A 96 -15.05 -18.30 -6.85
C VAL A 96 -15.73 -17.20 -7.69
N VAL A 97 -15.46 -15.94 -7.36
CA VAL A 97 -15.97 -14.76 -8.07
C VAL A 97 -14.85 -13.75 -8.24
N ARG A 98 -14.73 -13.18 -9.44
CA ARG A 98 -13.78 -12.10 -9.71
C ARG A 98 -14.35 -10.75 -9.28
N LEU A 99 -13.66 -10.05 -8.38
CA LEU A 99 -14.10 -8.79 -7.77
C LEU A 99 -13.01 -7.72 -7.85
N HIS A 100 -13.40 -6.45 -7.96
CA HIS A 100 -12.48 -5.31 -7.88
C HIS A 100 -12.21 -4.94 -6.41
N GLU A 101 -11.06 -4.34 -6.12
CA GLU A 101 -10.68 -3.96 -4.75
C GLU A 101 -11.74 -3.07 -4.05
N ASP A 102 -12.34 -2.12 -4.78
CA ASP A 102 -13.40 -1.23 -4.24
C ASP A 102 -14.69 -1.96 -3.83
N MET A 103 -14.87 -3.22 -4.22
CA MET A 103 -16.02 -4.07 -3.83
C MET A 103 -15.76 -4.85 -2.54
N LEU A 104 -14.56 -4.73 -1.98
CA LEU A 104 -14.03 -5.53 -0.88
C LEU A 104 -13.55 -4.65 0.28
N GLU A 105 -13.59 -5.21 1.47
CA GLU A 105 -13.00 -4.66 2.70
C GLU A 105 -12.07 -5.74 3.29
N THR A 106 -11.00 -5.33 3.97
CA THR A 106 -10.15 -6.27 4.71
C THR A 106 -10.92 -6.88 5.88
N VAL A 107 -10.45 -8.01 6.39
CA VAL A 107 -10.99 -8.63 7.62
C VAL A 107 -9.84 -8.77 8.60
N VAL A 108 -9.87 -8.10 9.74
CA VAL A 108 -8.86 -8.25 10.79
C VAL A 108 -9.40 -9.11 11.93
N PRO A 109 -8.70 -10.17 12.36
CA PRO A 109 -9.13 -10.97 13.51
C PRO A 109 -8.92 -10.19 14.81
N LYS A 110 -9.84 -10.36 15.77
CA LYS A 110 -9.71 -9.77 17.12
C LYS A 110 -8.84 -10.59 18.06
N GLN A 111 -8.56 -11.85 17.71
CA GLN A 111 -7.86 -12.81 18.54
C GLN A 111 -6.35 -12.53 18.54
N ALA A 112 -5.76 -12.42 19.73
CA ALA A 112 -4.32 -12.37 19.89
C ALA A 112 -3.66 -13.67 19.40
N GLY A 113 -2.47 -13.56 18.81
CA GLY A 113 -1.75 -14.63 18.12
C GLY A 113 -2.22 -14.89 16.67
N ALA A 114 -3.35 -14.33 16.23
CA ALA A 114 -3.85 -14.57 14.87
C ALA A 114 -2.95 -13.95 13.79
N SER A 115 -2.74 -14.71 12.71
CA SER A 115 -1.92 -14.30 11.56
C SER A 115 -2.61 -13.23 10.73
N VAL A 116 -1.87 -12.18 10.40
CA VAL A 116 -2.27 -11.10 9.49
C VAL A 116 -1.17 -10.81 8.48
N MET A 117 -1.53 -10.17 7.37
CA MET A 117 -0.62 -9.58 6.40
C MET A 117 -0.82 -8.07 6.39
N ILE A 118 0.28 -7.32 6.31
CA ILE A 118 0.24 -5.86 6.09
C ILE A 118 -0.07 -5.63 4.60
N VAL A 119 -1.15 -4.93 4.30
CA VAL A 119 -1.64 -4.77 2.91
C VAL A 119 -1.34 -3.39 2.31
N SER A 120 -0.68 -2.49 3.03
CA SER A 120 -0.36 -1.13 2.56
C SER A 120 0.94 -0.60 3.18
N GLY A 121 1.34 0.61 2.76
CA GLY A 121 2.53 1.27 3.31
C GLY A 121 3.86 0.57 2.99
N PRO A 122 4.97 0.98 3.66
CA PRO A 122 6.30 0.47 3.38
C PRO A 122 6.53 -1.01 3.73
N ARG A 123 5.73 -1.56 4.66
CA ARG A 123 5.81 -2.96 5.13
C ARG A 123 4.83 -3.90 4.41
N ARG A 124 4.23 -3.45 3.29
CA ARG A 124 3.25 -4.24 2.51
C ARG A 124 3.82 -5.60 2.10
N GLY A 125 3.05 -6.65 2.36
CA GLY A 125 3.38 -8.05 2.10
C GLY A 125 4.08 -8.76 3.25
N GLU A 126 4.55 -8.04 4.28
CA GLU A 126 5.06 -8.68 5.48
C GLU A 126 3.92 -9.33 6.28
N ARG A 127 4.20 -10.50 6.84
CA ARG A 127 3.28 -11.22 7.74
C ARG A 127 3.54 -10.80 9.18
N ALA A 128 2.50 -10.70 9.98
CA ALA A 128 2.56 -10.34 11.38
C ALA A 128 1.56 -11.17 12.20
N ARG A 129 1.71 -11.16 13.53
CA ARG A 129 0.76 -11.74 14.49
C ARG A 129 0.12 -10.62 15.29
N VAL A 130 -1.21 -10.63 15.44
CA VAL A 130 -1.94 -9.66 16.28
C VAL A 130 -1.56 -9.88 17.74
N LEU A 131 -1.14 -8.83 18.43
CA LEU A 131 -0.95 -8.85 19.90
C LEU A 131 -2.20 -8.32 20.61
N GLU A 132 -2.75 -7.21 20.11
CA GLU A 132 -3.93 -6.54 20.64
C GLU A 132 -4.71 -5.90 19.48
N CYS A 133 -6.04 -5.97 19.50
CA CYS A 133 -6.90 -5.36 18.47
C CYS A 133 -7.97 -4.49 19.13
N ARG A 134 -7.83 -3.17 19.02
CA ARG A 134 -8.77 -2.17 19.57
C ARG A 134 -9.69 -1.66 18.47
N THR A 135 -10.73 -2.44 18.16
CA THR A 135 -11.70 -2.08 17.10
C THR A 135 -12.46 -0.78 17.35
N ALA A 136 -12.52 -0.26 18.58
CA ALA A 136 -13.12 1.06 18.87
C ALA A 136 -12.22 2.21 18.38
N ASP A 137 -10.90 2.01 18.42
CA ASP A 137 -9.88 2.99 18.04
C ASP A 137 -9.46 2.86 16.57
N GLY A 138 -9.91 1.80 15.88
CA GLY A 138 -9.51 1.50 14.51
C GLY A 138 -8.05 1.02 14.36
N VAL A 139 -7.42 0.53 15.44
CA VAL A 139 -6.01 0.09 15.44
C VAL A 139 -5.77 -1.30 16.04
N ALA A 140 -4.67 -1.91 15.64
CA ALA A 140 -4.11 -3.12 16.26
C ALA A 140 -2.59 -2.95 16.50
N ALA A 141 -2.09 -3.52 17.60
CA ALA A 141 -0.66 -3.74 17.79
C ALA A 141 -0.31 -5.11 17.20
N VAL A 142 0.64 -5.15 16.27
CA VAL A 142 1.08 -6.40 15.62
C VAL A 142 2.58 -6.60 15.78
N GLN A 143 3.00 -7.85 15.96
CA GLN A 143 4.41 -8.25 15.90
C GLN A 143 4.71 -8.77 14.49
N VAL A 144 5.63 -8.15 13.77
CA VAL A 144 5.99 -8.57 12.41
C VAL A 144 6.96 -9.76 12.45
N VAL A 145 6.77 -10.75 11.57
CA VAL A 145 7.45 -12.06 11.64
C VAL A 145 8.92 -11.98 11.19
N SER A 146 9.27 -10.99 10.37
CA SER A 146 10.62 -10.82 9.78
C SER A 146 11.67 -10.32 10.78
N ASP A 147 11.29 -9.41 11.67
CA ASP A 147 12.18 -8.67 12.57
C ASP A 147 11.70 -8.65 14.04
N PHE A 148 10.58 -9.31 14.34
CA PHE A 148 9.88 -9.30 15.64
C PHE A 148 9.48 -7.91 16.14
N ALA A 149 9.51 -6.88 15.28
CA ALA A 149 9.16 -5.51 15.66
C ALA A 149 7.66 -5.40 15.96
N ILE A 150 7.33 -4.71 17.06
CA ILE A 150 5.95 -4.42 17.44
C ILE A 150 5.57 -3.06 16.85
N VAL A 151 4.57 -3.03 15.98
CA VAL A 151 4.13 -1.84 15.24
C VAL A 151 2.63 -1.61 15.48
N PRO A 152 2.19 -0.39 15.86
CA PRO A 152 0.79 -0.02 15.82
C PRO A 152 0.37 0.24 14.37
N MET A 153 -0.71 -0.41 13.94
CA MET A 153 -1.24 -0.35 12.57
C MET A 153 -2.73 0.01 12.62
N VAL A 154 -3.24 0.73 11.63
CA VAL A 154 -4.70 0.87 11.44
C VAL A 154 -5.28 -0.43 10.86
N LEU A 155 -6.55 -0.71 11.12
CA LEU A 155 -7.16 -1.98 10.69
C LEU A 155 -7.29 -2.10 9.16
N ASP A 156 -7.47 -0.98 8.45
CA ASP A 156 -7.56 -0.97 6.98
C ASP A 156 -6.24 -1.38 6.30
N ASP A 157 -5.12 -1.22 7.01
CA ASP A 157 -3.77 -1.58 6.55
C ASP A 157 -3.42 -3.06 6.84
N LEU A 158 -4.33 -3.82 7.44
CA LEU A 158 -4.17 -5.22 7.82
C LEU A 158 -5.27 -6.10 7.22
N ALA A 159 -4.94 -7.36 6.92
CA ALA A 159 -5.93 -8.39 6.62
C ALA A 159 -5.51 -9.74 7.22
N GLU A 160 -6.48 -10.56 7.64
CA GLU A 160 -6.26 -11.92 8.15
C GLU A 160 -5.53 -12.76 7.10
N PHE A 161 -4.40 -13.34 7.48
CA PHE A 161 -3.64 -14.22 6.61
C PHE A 161 -4.07 -15.66 6.84
N VAL A 162 -4.66 -16.26 5.81
CA VAL A 162 -5.27 -17.60 5.80
C VAL A 162 -4.53 -18.58 4.87
N GLY A 163 -3.27 -18.25 4.52
CA GLY A 163 -2.35 -19.17 3.86
C GLY A 163 -1.70 -20.13 4.85
N ALA A 164 -0.86 -21.04 4.34
CA ALA A 164 -0.08 -21.93 5.19
C ALA A 164 0.81 -21.14 6.17
N ALA A 165 0.91 -21.62 7.41
CA ALA A 165 1.95 -21.16 8.32
C ALA A 165 3.34 -21.48 7.70
N LEU A 166 4.37 -20.69 8.01
CA LEU A 166 5.74 -21.14 7.73
C LEU A 166 6.27 -22.06 8.84
N ASP A 167 5.45 -22.32 9.86
CA ASP A 167 5.80 -23.03 11.08
C ASP A 167 5.44 -24.53 10.96
N SER A 168 5.35 -25.03 9.73
CA SER A 168 5.35 -26.46 9.39
C SER A 168 6.80 -26.90 9.18
N ASP A 169 7.61 -26.82 10.24
CA ASP A 169 8.79 -27.66 10.35
C ASP A 169 8.27 -29.09 10.56
N ASP A 170 8.47 -29.96 9.56
CA ASP A 170 8.13 -31.38 9.65
C ASP A 170 8.97 -32.05 10.76
N GLU A 171 8.32 -32.62 11.79
CA GLU A 171 8.92 -33.57 12.75
C GLU A 171 8.93 -35.01 12.18
#